data_AF-A0A2H5AVS5-F1
#
_entry.id   AF-A0A2H5AVS5-F1
#
_cell.length_a   1.000
_cell.length_b   1.000
_cell.length_c   1.000
_cell.angle_alpha   90.00
_cell.angle_beta   90.00
_cell.angle_gamma   90.00
#
_symmetry.space_group_name_H-M   'P 1'
#
loop_
_entity.id
_entity.type
_entity.pdbx_description
1 polymer ?
#
loop_
_entity_poly.entity_id
_entity_poly.type
_entity_poly.pdbx_seq_one_letter_code
_entity_poly.pdbx_strand_id
1 'polypeptide(L)' 'MRNPIWAELAPASRAEVDELIRSSRRLYAVKLILEAHPGPKPLLRDAVDAMCERGEELGC' A
#
# COMPACT_ATOMS: atom_id res chain seq x y z
N MET A 1 -1.53 12.28 -2.99
CA MET A 1 -2.49 11.41 -3.69
C MET A 1 -2.30 11.41 -5.19
N ARG A 2 -1.79 10.31 -5.76
CA ARG A 2 -2.19 9.88 -7.11
C ARG A 2 -1.91 8.43 -7.47
N ASN A 3 -1.45 7.55 -6.59
CA ASN A 3 -1.33 6.14 -6.95
C ASN A 3 -2.71 5.44 -7.01
N PRO A 4 -3.18 4.99 -8.20
CA PRO A 4 -4.49 4.36 -8.36
C PRO A 4 -4.63 3.07 -7.54
N ILE A 5 -3.52 2.38 -7.30
CA ILE A 5 -3.47 1.16 -6.48
C ILE A 5 -4.07 1.42 -5.10
N TRP A 6 -3.76 2.56 -4.47
CA TRP A 6 -4.28 2.88 -3.14
C TRP A 6 -5.81 3.05 -3.12
N ALA A 7 -6.37 3.67 -4.17
CA ALA A 7 -7.80 3.91 -4.28
C ALA A 7 -8.60 2.62 -4.51
N GLU A 8 -8.00 1.64 -5.20
CA GLU A 8 -8.60 0.35 -5.54
C GLU A 8 -8.61 -0.63 -4.36
N LEU A 9 -7.74 -0.45 -3.36
CA LEU A 9 -7.75 -1.30 -2.17
C LEU A 9 -9.04 -1.12 -1.35
N ALA A 10 -9.54 -2.24 -0.81
CA ALA A 10 -10.65 -2.22 0.13
C ALA A 10 -10.28 -1.39 1.40
N PRO A 11 -11.25 -0.75 2.06
CA PRO A 11 -10.97 0.08 3.24
C PRO A 11 -10.24 -0.68 4.37
N ALA A 12 -10.59 -1.96 4.59
CA ALA A 12 -9.93 -2.80 5.59
C ALA A 12 -8.44 -3.02 5.26
N SER A 13 -8.12 -3.33 3.99
CA SER A 13 -6.74 -3.49 3.53
C SER A 13 -5.95 -2.19 3.62
N ARG A 14 -6.56 -1.05 3.32
CA ARG A 14 -5.92 0.26 3.51
C ARG A 14 -5.56 0.52 4.97
N ALA A 15 -6.48 0.24 5.90
CA ALA A 15 -6.23 0.42 7.33
C ALA A 15 -5.07 -0.46 7.82
N GLU A 16 -4.98 -1.70 7.33
CA GLU A 16 -3.89 -2.61 7.68
C GLU A 16 -2.56 -2.20 7.04
N VAL A 17 -2.55 -1.74 5.78
CA VAL A 17 -1.34 -1.19 5.16
C VAL A 17 -0.84 0.05 5.92
N ASP A 18 -1.72 0.96 6.33
CA ASP A 18 -1.35 2.12 7.14
C ASP A 18 -0.67 1.71 8.45
N GLU A 19 -1.19 0.68 9.13
CA GLU A 19 -0.60 0.16 10.36
C GLU A 19 0.78 -0.46 10.12
N LEU A 20 0.93 -1.23 9.05
CA LEU A 20 2.21 -1.82 8.67
C LEU A 20 3.25 -0.74 8.33
N ILE A 21 2.85 0.35 7.68
CA ILE A 21 3.74 1.49 7.39
C ILE A 21 4.18 2.18 8.69
N ARG A 22 3.25 2.53 9.59
CA ARG A 22 3.58 3.17 10.88
C ARG A 22 4.50 2.31 11.73
N SER A 23 4.31 1.00 11.70
CA SER A 23 5.15 0.02 12.41
C SER A 23 6.47 -0.29 11.68
N SER A 24 6.85 0.46 10.64
CA SER A 24 8.07 0.25 9.82
C SER A 24 8.17 -1.14 9.17
N ARG A 25 7.04 -1.85 9.01
CA ARG A 25 6.94 -3.18 8.39
C ARG A 25 6.69 -3.06 6.88
N ARG A 26 7.55 -2.30 6.18
CA ARG A 26 7.34 -1.88 4.78
C ARG A 26 7.19 -3.04 3.78
N LEU A 27 7.94 -4.14 3.94
CA LEU A 27 7.78 -5.31 3.06
C LEU A 27 6.43 -6.02 3.22
N TYR A 28 5.89 -6.04 4.44
CA TYR A 28 4.56 -6.59 4.69
C TYR A 28 3.48 -5.69 4.10
N ALA A 29 3.64 -4.37 4.18
CA ALA A 29 2.76 -3.42 3.52
C ALA A 29 2.72 -3.65 2.00
N VAL A 30 3.89 -3.76 1.36
CA VAL A 30 3.99 -4.03 -0.09
C VAL A 30 3.37 -5.38 -0.46
N LYS A 31 3.65 -6.43 0.33
CA LYS A 31 3.02 -7.75 0.13
C LYS A 31 1.49 -7.64 0.17
N LEU A 32 0.95 -6.96 1.18
CA LEU A 32 -0.48 -6.81 1.36
C LEU A 32 -1.11 -6.01 0.21
N ILE A 33 -0.46 -4.94 -0.27
CA ILE A 33 -0.89 -4.19 -1.46
C ILE A 33 -1.02 -5.11 -2.68
N LEU A 34 -0.03 -5.98 -2.91
CA LEU A 34 -0.03 -6.92 -4.04
C LEU A 34 -1.09 -8.01 -3.93
N GLU A 35 -1.38 -8.49 -2.72
CA GLU A 35 -2.33 -9.58 -2.48
C GLU A 35 -3.79 -9.10 -2.39
N ALA A 36 -4.02 -7.89 -1.87
CA ALA A 36 -5.34 -7.33 -1.67
C ALA A 36 -5.85 -6.52 -2.87
N HIS A 37 -5.04 -6.36 -3.93
CA HIS A 37 -5.47 -5.69 -5.15
C HIS A 37 -6.60 -6.47 -5.84
N PRO A 38 -7.74 -5.84 -6.15
CA PRO A 38 -8.91 -6.56 -6.67
C PRO A 38 -8.76 -7.02 -8.14
N GLY A 39 -7.84 -6.40 -8.89
CA GLY A 39 -7.55 -6.70 -10.28
C GLY A 39 -6.34 -7.61 -10.48
N PRO A 40 -5.75 -7.62 -11.69
CA PRO A 40 -4.43 -8.19 -11.91
C PRO A 40 -3.44 -7.66 -10.86
N LYS A 41 -2.53 -8.53 -10.41
CA LYS A 41 -1.52 -8.11 -9.44
C LYS A 41 -0.68 -6.97 -10.03
N PRO A 42 -0.55 -5.83 -9.33
CA PRO A 42 0.31 -4.75 -9.80
C PRO A 42 1.77 -5.21 -9.83
N LEU A 43 2.62 -4.47 -10.55
CA LEU A 43 4.05 -4.75 -10.51
C LEU A 43 4.60 -4.40 -9.12
N LEU A 44 5.67 -5.08 -8.73
CA LEU A 44 6.32 -4.82 -7.44
C LEU A 44 6.71 -3.34 -7.29
N ARG A 45 7.21 -2.72 -8.37
CA ARG A 45 7.60 -1.31 -8.37
C ARG A 45 6.42 -0.40 -8.03
N ASP A 46 5.28 -0.61 -8.67
CA ASP A 46 4.11 0.25 -8.45
C ASP A 46 3.55 0.10 -7.02
N ALA A 47 3.62 -1.11 -6.45
CA ALA A 47 3.24 -1.36 -5.06
C ALA A 47 4.20 -0.72 -4.05
N VAL A 48 5.51 -0.70 -4.35
CA VAL A 48 6.51 0.02 -3.55
C VAL A 48 6.26 1.53 -3.63
N ASP A 49 6.02 2.07 -4.82
CA ASP A 49 5.74 3.49 -5.01
C ASP A 49 4.47 3.90 -4.26
N ALA A 50 3.40 3.08 -4.31
CA ALA A 50 2.17 3.30 -3.55
C ALA A 50 2.42 3.32 -2.02
N MET A 51 3.24 2.40 -1.53
CA MET A 51 3.61 2.33 -0.11
C MET A 51 4.42 3.55 0.33
N CYS A 52 5.41 3.97 -0.48
CA CYS A 52 6.23 5.15 -0.20
C CYS A 52 5.40 6.43 -0.20
N GLU A 53 4.58 6.67 -1.24
CA GLU A 53 3.67 7.82 -1.29
C GLU A 53 2.75 7.86 -0.07
N ARG A 54 2.23 6.70 0.35
CA ARG A 54 1.38 6.62 1.53
C ARG A 54 2.15 6.91 2.83
N GLY A 55 3.40 6.46 2.93
CA GLY A 55 4.29 6.78 4.04
C GLY A 55 4.52 8.29 4.20
N GLU A 56 4.79 8.98 3.08
CA GLU A 56 4.94 10.44 3.07
C GLU A 56 3.68 11.16 3.55
N GLU A 57 2.49 10.71 3.12
CA GLU A 57 1.20 11.26 3.58
C GLU A 57 0.94 11.03 5.08
N LEU A 58 1.46 9.93 5.63
CA LEU A 58 1.36 9.60 7.06
C LEU A 58 2.46 10.25 7.91
N GLY A 59 3.46 10.90 7.29
CA GLY A 59 4.62 11.47 7.97
C GLY A 59 5.59 10.42 8.51
N CYS A 60 5.73 9.28 7.83
CA CYS A 60 6.52 8.10 8.23
C CYS A 60 7.70 7.79 7.29
#